data_AF-A0A1F3NCX9-F1
#
_entry.id   AF-A0A1F3NCX9-F1
#
_cell.length_a   1.000
_cell.length_b   1.000
_cell.length_c   1.000
_cell.angle_alpha   90.00
_cell.angle_beta   90.00
_cell.angle_gamma   90.00
#
_symmetry.space_group_name_H-M   'P 1'
#
loop_
_entity.id
_entity.type
_entity.pdbx_description
1 polymer ?
#
loop_
_entity_poly.entity_id
_entity_poly.type
_entity_poly.pdbx_seq_one_letter_code
_entity_poly.pdbx_strand_id
1 'polypeptide(L)'
;MKHELSEKWIKASIIGTIWAASEIVLGSFLHNLRVPFSGNILTAIGLIVLISINFTWTEKGLFWRAGLICAILKTLSPSAVIFGPMIAIFAEALLLELFVRLLGRTYAGYIIGAMMAMSWNLFHKIASYIISYGSNIVEVYTRLLNMAQKQLNLQTDIVWLPILILLIIYALFGLFTAVIGIMVGRKMLNQSPVFTQTINSAEIKPFNIPESNFNYSLAWLLIDMVLIIGSFILLNYTPWFVWSITVTGIILLWSFRYKNSLRRISKPKFWLFFIFITLITAFVFSKTQTGETNALNGLITGIQMNFRAALIIVGFSVLGTELYNPKIRDFFSRTSFKHLPLALELSIESLPDFIASIPDFKSLVKKPVSVFYSVISHANIRLSEIKNKRKYVQNMFIVSGLKSEGKTTFTKKICEELKKNHIPVGGILSERVMNNNVTTGYDIIDVETGRREVFLRQDEEKWPEKIGKFSINPEGLKFGSYVLDPERLKGKKLVIIDEVGQLELDDKGWAGCLLRLIKGSENNILITARDTYVESVINKWGISDIALFKVSETDHLTAAKTIMERIAS
;
A
#
# COMPACT_ATOMS: atom_id res chain seq x y z
N MET A 1 -13.97 -0.53 -16.89
CA MET A 1 -12.63 0.10 -17.08
C MET A 1 -11.90 0.09 -15.74
N LYS A 2 -10.96 -0.84 -15.53
CA LYS A 2 -10.06 -0.80 -14.36
C LYS A 2 -9.16 0.43 -14.55
N HIS A 3 -9.33 1.45 -13.72
CA HIS A 3 -8.50 2.66 -13.80
C HIS A 3 -7.07 2.32 -13.41
N GLU A 4 -6.18 2.19 -14.39
CA GLU A 4 -4.76 1.96 -14.16
C GLU A 4 -4.16 3.12 -13.36
N LEU A 5 -3.53 2.82 -12.23
CA LEU A 5 -2.83 3.83 -11.44
C LEU A 5 -1.55 4.26 -12.18
N SER A 6 -1.38 5.55 -12.42
CA SER A 6 -0.12 6.06 -12.97
C SER A 6 1.05 5.70 -12.07
N GLU A 7 2.17 5.28 -12.65
CA GLU A 7 3.41 4.93 -11.94
C GLU A 7 3.84 6.03 -10.95
N LYS A 8 3.64 7.30 -11.31
CA LYS A 8 3.94 8.45 -10.45
C LYS A 8 3.17 8.41 -9.13
N TRP A 9 1.91 7.98 -9.17
CA TRP A 9 1.06 7.88 -7.99
C TRP A 9 1.35 6.63 -7.16
N ILE A 10 1.82 5.54 -7.78
CA ILE A 10 2.29 4.34 -7.04
C ILE A 10 3.57 4.67 -6.27
N LYS A 11 4.50 5.36 -6.92
CA LYS A 11 5.74 5.81 -6.25
C LYS A 11 5.44 6.82 -5.15
N ALA A 12 4.56 7.78 -5.42
CA ALA A 12 4.14 8.75 -4.42
C ALA A 12 3.41 8.10 -3.23
N SER A 13 2.56 7.08 -3.45
CA SER A 13 1.90 6.36 -2.35
C SER A 13 2.90 5.68 -1.45
N ILE A 14 3.89 5.01 -2.03
CA ILE A 14 4.92 4.32 -1.26
C ILE A 14 5.75 5.31 -0.41
N ILE A 15 6.21 6.42 -1.01
CA ILE A 15 6.97 7.45 -0.27
C ILE A 15 6.10 8.10 0.81
N GLY A 16 4.86 8.45 0.47
CA GLY A 16 3.90 9.05 1.38
C GLY A 16 3.59 8.16 2.57
N THR A 17 3.49 6.84 2.35
CA THR A 17 3.28 5.86 3.44
C THR A 17 4.51 5.74 4.34
N ILE A 18 5.73 5.71 3.78
CA ILE A 18 6.96 5.69 4.61
C ILE A 18 7.02 6.92 5.51
N TRP A 19 6.79 8.10 4.92
CA TRP A 19 6.78 9.34 5.67
C TRP A 19 5.67 9.31 6.74
N ALA A 20 4.45 8.94 6.38
CA ALA A 20 3.33 8.83 7.32
C ALA A 20 3.61 7.83 8.46
N ALA A 21 4.20 6.67 8.17
CA ALA A 21 4.56 5.69 9.18
C ALA A 21 5.56 6.28 10.20
N SER A 22 6.60 6.97 9.71
CA SER A 22 7.54 7.67 10.58
C SER A 22 6.86 8.75 11.42
N GLU A 23 5.96 9.51 10.80
CA GLU A 23 5.25 10.63 11.39
C GLU A 23 4.24 10.20 12.47
N ILE A 24 3.64 9.02 12.33
CA ILE A 24 2.71 8.44 13.30
C ILE A 24 3.48 7.78 14.46
N VAL A 25 4.48 6.94 14.16
CA VAL A 25 5.21 6.15 15.16
C VAL A 25 6.20 7.01 15.94
N LEU A 26 7.14 7.66 15.25
CA LEU A 26 8.14 8.51 15.90
C LEU A 26 7.51 9.79 16.44
N GLY A 27 6.47 10.32 15.78
CA GLY A 27 5.74 11.49 16.25
C GLY A 27 5.09 11.26 17.60
N SER A 28 4.27 10.23 17.71
CA SER A 28 3.65 9.87 19.00
C SER A 28 4.69 9.62 20.09
N PHE A 29 5.79 8.93 19.76
CA PHE A 29 6.88 8.69 20.70
C PHE A 29 7.59 9.96 21.17
N LEU A 30 8.03 10.83 20.25
CA LEU A 30 8.75 12.08 20.58
C LEU A 30 7.88 13.06 21.36
N HIS A 31 6.58 13.13 21.03
CA HIS A 31 5.63 13.94 21.79
C HIS A 31 5.42 13.38 23.20
N ASN A 32 5.37 12.07 23.38
CA ASN A 32 5.25 11.44 24.70
C ASN A 32 6.50 11.68 25.56
N LEU A 33 7.69 11.70 24.96
CA LEU A 33 8.94 12.02 25.65
C LEU A 33 9.17 13.53 25.88
N ARG A 34 8.29 14.40 25.36
CA ARG A 34 8.43 15.87 25.40
C ARG A 34 9.79 16.36 24.89
N VAL A 35 10.32 15.70 23.85
CA VAL A 35 11.59 16.11 23.23
C VAL A 35 11.43 17.50 22.62
N PRO A 36 12.31 18.47 22.94
CA PRO A 36 12.24 19.79 22.35
C PRO A 36 12.48 19.71 20.84
N PHE A 37 11.81 20.56 20.06
CA PHE A 37 11.88 20.57 18.60
C PHE A 37 11.44 19.28 17.91
N SER A 38 10.58 18.46 18.54
CA SER A 38 10.06 17.23 17.94
C SER A 38 9.57 17.45 16.50
N GLY A 39 8.77 18.49 16.25
CA GLY A 39 8.29 18.83 14.90
C GLY A 39 9.41 18.97 13.86
N ASN A 40 10.51 19.65 14.20
CA ASN A 40 11.64 19.80 13.28
C ASN A 40 12.34 18.46 13.01
N ILE A 41 12.45 17.58 14.02
CA ILE A 41 13.03 16.24 13.83
C ILE A 41 12.16 15.41 12.87
N LEU A 42 10.84 15.52 12.98
CA LEU A 42 9.92 14.83 12.08
C LEU A 42 10.00 15.37 10.64
N THR A 43 10.00 16.70 10.47
CA THR A 43 10.25 17.34 9.17
C THR A 43 11.60 16.90 8.60
N ALA A 44 12.65 16.78 9.43
CA ALA A 44 13.96 16.30 8.99
C ALA A 44 13.88 14.90 8.38
N ILE A 45 13.19 13.97 9.06
CA ILE A 45 13.03 12.60 8.60
C ILE A 45 12.26 12.56 7.28
N GLY A 46 11.16 13.31 7.18
CA GLY A 46 10.38 13.44 5.95
C GLY A 46 11.20 13.93 4.77
N LEU A 47 11.94 15.02 4.95
CA LEU A 47 12.79 15.60 3.92
C LEU A 47 13.95 14.67 3.53
N ILE A 48 14.57 13.96 4.48
CA ILE A 48 15.59 12.94 4.19
C ILE A 48 15.02 11.85 3.29
N VAL A 49 13.82 11.32 3.62
CA VAL A 49 13.15 10.29 2.81
C VAL A 49 12.86 10.80 1.40
N LEU A 50 12.26 11.98 1.28
CA LEU A 50 11.92 12.58 -0.02
C LEU A 50 13.18 12.78 -0.89
N ILE A 51 14.20 13.44 -0.35
CA ILE A 51 15.43 13.74 -1.08
C ILE A 51 16.15 12.45 -1.48
N SER A 52 16.28 11.48 -0.58
CA SER A 52 16.99 10.22 -0.85
C SER A 52 16.34 9.42 -1.97
N ILE A 53 15.00 9.32 -1.98
CA ILE A 53 14.27 8.55 -2.98
C ILE A 53 14.25 9.25 -4.35
N ASN A 54 14.36 10.57 -4.43
CA ASN A 54 14.43 11.26 -5.73
C ASN A 54 15.74 10.97 -6.50
N PHE A 55 16.77 10.43 -5.84
CA PHE A 55 17.96 9.92 -6.54
C PHE A 55 17.66 8.62 -7.30
N THR A 56 16.71 7.80 -6.85
CA THR A 56 16.30 6.57 -7.54
C THR A 56 15.11 6.79 -8.46
N TRP A 57 14.12 7.59 -8.02
CA TRP A 57 12.88 7.84 -8.74
C TRP A 57 12.76 9.30 -9.17
N THR A 58 12.99 9.52 -10.45
CA THR A 58 13.19 10.85 -11.04
C THR A 58 11.92 11.38 -11.72
N GLU A 59 10.72 11.06 -11.24
CA GLU A 59 9.49 11.65 -11.80
C GLU A 59 9.19 13.07 -11.28
N LYS A 60 8.57 13.89 -12.13
CA LYS A 60 8.17 15.27 -11.79
C LYS A 60 6.92 15.27 -10.90
N GLY A 61 6.92 16.10 -9.85
CA GLY A 61 5.80 16.22 -8.93
C GLY A 61 5.69 15.07 -7.93
N LEU A 62 6.80 14.40 -7.61
CA LEU A 62 6.80 13.28 -6.69
C LEU A 62 6.64 13.77 -5.24
N PHE A 63 7.25 14.91 -4.89
CA PHE A 63 7.26 15.40 -3.51
C PHE A 63 5.91 15.88 -3.05
N TRP A 64 5.24 16.74 -3.82
CA TRP A 64 3.92 17.24 -3.42
C TRP A 64 2.86 16.13 -3.35
N ARG A 65 2.93 15.11 -4.21
CA ARG A 65 2.02 13.95 -4.16
C ARG A 65 2.26 13.10 -2.92
N ALA A 66 3.53 12.83 -2.61
CA ALA A 66 3.90 12.09 -1.40
C ALA A 66 3.50 12.86 -0.13
N GLY A 67 3.73 14.18 -0.11
CA GLY A 67 3.30 15.05 0.99
C GLY A 67 1.79 15.14 1.16
N LEU A 68 1.02 15.17 0.06
CA LEU A 68 -0.44 15.12 0.12
C LEU A 68 -0.94 13.81 0.73
N ILE A 69 -0.38 12.68 0.28
CA ILE A 69 -0.72 11.35 0.81
C ILE A 69 -0.35 11.26 2.29
N CYS A 70 0.85 11.71 2.66
CA CYS A 70 1.31 11.73 4.05
C CYS A 70 0.41 12.59 4.94
N ALA A 71 0.07 13.81 4.50
CA ALA A 71 -0.83 14.70 5.22
C ALA A 71 -2.20 14.04 5.44
N ILE A 72 -2.78 13.40 4.42
CA ILE A 72 -4.06 12.68 4.58
C ILE A 72 -3.93 11.51 5.56
N LEU A 73 -2.87 10.70 5.46
CA LEU A 73 -2.64 9.57 6.38
C LEU A 73 -2.41 10.02 7.83
N LYS A 74 -1.91 11.24 8.07
CA LYS A 74 -1.76 11.78 9.43
C LYS A 74 -3.08 11.85 10.20
N THR A 75 -4.22 11.90 9.53
CA THR A 75 -5.55 11.82 10.16
C THR A 75 -5.77 10.52 10.94
N LEU A 76 -5.03 9.46 10.60
CA LEU A 76 -5.06 8.17 11.32
C LEU A 76 -4.22 8.19 12.60
N SER A 77 -3.48 9.27 12.87
CA SER A 77 -2.67 9.43 14.09
C SER A 77 -3.56 9.70 15.31
N PRO A 78 -3.29 9.10 16.49
CA PRO A 78 -4.08 9.28 17.71
C PRO A 78 -3.89 10.66 18.40
N SER A 79 -3.42 11.68 17.68
CA SER A 79 -3.03 12.98 18.23
C SER A 79 -4.19 13.98 18.27
N ALA A 80 -4.28 14.80 19.34
CA ALA A 80 -5.41 15.72 19.58
C ALA A 80 -5.47 16.96 18.66
N VAL A 81 -4.39 17.26 17.93
CA VAL A 81 -4.29 18.41 16.99
C VAL A 81 -3.84 17.88 15.64
N ILE A 82 -4.79 17.73 14.71
CA ILE A 82 -4.59 17.02 13.44
C ILE A 82 -4.36 17.99 12.29
N PHE A 83 -5.17 19.05 12.18
CA PHE A 83 -5.13 19.96 11.02
C PHE A 83 -3.84 20.77 10.89
N GLY A 84 -3.26 21.27 12.00
CA GLY A 84 -2.03 22.06 11.96
C GLY A 84 -0.85 21.28 11.34
N PRO A 85 -0.49 20.11 11.89
CA PRO A 85 0.56 19.27 11.31
C PRO A 85 0.31 18.87 9.86
N MET A 86 -0.95 18.60 9.46
CA MET A 86 -1.28 18.27 8.06
C MET A 86 -0.92 19.40 7.10
N ILE A 87 -1.27 20.65 7.45
CA ILE A 87 -0.97 21.83 6.64
C ILE A 87 0.55 22.05 6.57
N ALA A 88 1.26 21.86 7.69
CA ALA A 88 2.71 21.96 7.73
C ALA A 88 3.38 20.93 6.81
N ILE A 89 3.08 19.63 6.95
CA ILE A 89 3.62 18.54 6.12
C ILE A 89 3.41 18.81 4.63
N PHE A 90 2.19 19.22 4.26
CA PHE A 90 1.89 19.48 2.85
C PHE A 90 2.64 20.70 2.31
N ALA A 91 2.74 21.77 3.08
CA ALA A 91 3.48 22.97 2.70
C ALA A 91 5.00 22.73 2.61
N GLU A 92 5.58 21.95 3.52
CA GLU A 92 6.99 21.52 3.47
C GLU A 92 7.30 20.78 2.16
N ALA A 93 6.42 19.85 1.76
CA ALA A 93 6.57 19.09 0.52
C ALA A 93 6.43 19.98 -0.73
N LEU A 94 5.51 20.96 -0.70
CA LEU A 94 5.34 21.93 -1.77
C LEU A 94 6.54 22.86 -1.91
N LEU A 95 7.10 23.34 -0.80
CA LEU A 95 8.29 24.19 -0.81
C LEU A 95 9.48 23.41 -1.37
N LEU A 96 9.70 22.17 -0.92
CA LEU A 96 10.76 21.33 -1.48
C LEU A 96 10.58 21.13 -2.99
N GLU A 97 9.37 20.82 -3.46
CA GLU A 97 9.07 20.68 -4.90
C GLU A 97 9.33 21.98 -5.66
N LEU A 98 8.89 23.12 -5.13
CA LEU A 98 9.03 24.42 -5.77
C LEU A 98 10.51 24.74 -6.04
N PHE A 99 11.36 24.66 -5.01
CA PHE A 99 12.78 24.99 -5.15
C PHE A 99 13.56 23.97 -5.99
N VAL A 100 13.25 22.67 -5.87
CA VAL A 100 13.85 21.64 -6.73
C VAL A 100 13.40 21.78 -8.19
N ARG A 101 12.20 22.30 -8.44
CA ARG A 101 11.71 22.57 -9.79
C ARG A 101 12.34 23.82 -10.40
N LEU A 102 12.56 24.87 -9.59
CA LEU A 102 13.18 26.13 -10.02
C LEU A 102 14.68 25.99 -10.29
N LEU A 103 15.42 25.35 -9.37
CA LEU A 103 16.88 25.21 -9.43
C LEU A 103 17.35 23.89 -10.07
N GLY A 104 16.38 23.08 -10.51
CA GLY A 104 16.60 21.72 -10.99
C GLY A 104 17.01 20.75 -9.88
N ARG A 105 17.25 19.49 -10.29
CA ARG A 105 17.68 18.41 -9.40
C ARG A 105 19.17 18.48 -9.08
N THR A 106 19.62 19.67 -8.72
CA THR A 106 21.00 19.97 -8.30
C THR A 106 21.09 19.89 -6.77
N TYR A 107 22.31 19.80 -6.22
CA TYR A 107 22.49 19.89 -4.76
C TYR A 107 21.95 21.22 -4.21
N ALA A 108 22.09 22.31 -4.97
CA ALA A 108 21.52 23.60 -4.62
C ALA A 108 19.98 23.55 -4.50
N GLY A 109 19.29 22.90 -5.45
CA GLY A 109 17.83 22.73 -5.39
C GLY A 109 17.37 21.98 -4.14
N TYR A 110 18.04 20.87 -3.80
CA TYR A 110 17.70 20.11 -2.58
C TYR A 110 18.03 20.86 -1.29
N ILE A 111 19.18 21.53 -1.23
CA ILE A 111 19.61 22.29 -0.05
C ILE A 111 18.66 23.47 0.19
N ILE A 112 18.45 24.32 -0.81
CA ILE A 112 17.59 25.50 -0.68
C ILE A 112 16.15 25.09 -0.40
N GLY A 113 15.65 24.04 -1.07
CA GLY A 113 14.33 23.49 -0.81
C GLY A 113 14.15 22.98 0.62
N ALA A 114 15.14 22.26 1.17
CA ALA A 114 15.08 21.77 2.55
C ALA A 114 15.23 22.88 3.58
N MET A 115 16.07 23.89 3.33
CA MET A 115 16.20 25.08 4.19
C MET A 115 14.85 25.80 4.29
N MET A 116 14.21 26.05 3.14
CA MET A 116 12.90 26.72 3.09
C MET A 116 11.79 25.89 3.72
N ALA A 117 11.77 24.58 3.47
CA ALA A 117 10.80 23.67 4.09
C ALA A 117 10.96 23.61 5.62
N MET A 118 12.19 23.59 6.15
CA MET A 118 12.43 23.65 7.60
C MET A 118 12.05 25.00 8.20
N SER A 119 12.39 26.10 7.54
CA SER A 119 12.02 27.44 7.98
C SER A 119 10.51 27.65 8.02
N TRP A 120 9.73 26.90 7.22
CA TRP A 120 8.26 26.92 7.27
C TRP A 120 7.71 26.57 8.66
N ASN A 121 8.37 25.70 9.43
CA ASN A 121 7.91 25.36 10.78
C ASN A 121 7.85 26.58 11.70
N LEU A 122 8.82 27.49 11.58
CA LEU A 122 8.83 28.73 12.35
C LEU A 122 7.69 29.64 11.89
N PHE A 123 7.54 29.82 10.57
CA PHE A 123 6.49 30.64 10.00
C PHE A 123 5.10 30.13 10.39
N HIS A 124 4.85 28.83 10.23
CA HIS A 124 3.59 28.20 10.61
C HIS A 124 3.28 28.38 12.11
N LYS A 125 4.29 28.28 12.98
CA LYS A 125 4.10 28.50 14.42
C LYS A 125 3.77 29.96 14.75
N ILE A 126 4.46 30.93 14.14
CA ILE A 126 4.17 32.36 14.30
C ILE A 126 2.77 32.68 13.77
N ALA A 127 2.45 32.23 12.55
CA ALA A 127 1.14 32.42 11.94
C ALA A 127 0.02 31.81 12.80
N SER A 128 0.22 30.59 13.33
CA SER A 128 -0.74 29.96 14.24
C SER A 128 -0.97 30.79 15.49
N TYR A 129 0.06 31.38 16.09
CA TYR A 129 -0.11 32.26 17.25
C TYR A 129 -0.87 33.53 16.90
N ILE A 130 -0.56 34.17 15.78
CA ILE A 130 -1.28 35.37 15.33
C ILE A 130 -2.74 35.06 15.04
N ILE A 131 -3.05 33.92 14.42
CA ILE A 131 -4.42 33.49 14.15
C ILE A 131 -5.17 33.17 15.45
N SER A 132 -4.53 32.51 16.41
CA SER A 132 -5.18 32.12 17.68
C SER A 132 -5.37 33.27 18.66
N TYR A 133 -4.43 34.23 18.72
CA TYR A 133 -4.40 35.27 19.75
C TYR A 133 -4.61 36.70 19.20
N GLY A 134 -4.70 36.87 17.88
CA GLY A 134 -4.88 38.18 17.23
C GLY A 134 -3.63 39.05 17.25
N SER A 135 -3.77 40.34 16.94
CA SER A 135 -2.66 41.32 16.96
C SER A 135 -2.07 41.56 18.36
N ASN A 136 -2.85 41.27 19.41
CA ASN A 136 -2.44 41.46 20.80
C ASN A 136 -1.18 40.67 21.17
N ILE A 137 -0.95 39.50 20.57
CA ILE A 137 0.26 38.71 20.84
C ILE A 137 1.53 39.42 20.33
N VAL A 138 1.42 40.11 19.19
CA VAL A 138 2.52 40.89 18.62
C VAL A 138 2.80 42.11 19.50
N GLU A 139 1.76 42.74 20.03
CA GLU A 139 1.91 43.85 20.97
C GLU A 139 2.54 43.41 22.30
N VAL A 140 2.14 42.27 22.86
CA VAL A 140 2.76 41.72 24.07
C VAL A 140 4.22 41.39 23.81
N TYR A 141 4.54 40.77 22.67
CA TYR A 141 5.92 40.45 22.28
C TYR A 141 6.81 41.70 22.16
N THR A 142 6.34 42.72 21.44
CA THR A 142 7.07 43.98 21.24
C THR A 142 7.27 44.74 22.55
N ARG A 143 6.24 44.80 23.41
CA ARG A 143 6.33 45.43 24.73
C ARG A 143 7.35 44.72 25.64
N LEU A 144 7.34 43.38 25.67
CA LEU A 144 8.29 42.59 26.46
C LEU A 144 9.74 42.80 26.00
N LEU A 145 9.99 42.82 24.69
CA LEU A 145 11.34 43.05 24.18
C LEU A 145 11.81 44.49 24.39
N ASN A 146 10.92 45.48 24.27
CA ASN A 146 11.24 46.87 24.62
C ASN A 146 11.56 47.03 26.12
N MET A 147 10.88 46.28 26.99
CA MET A 147 11.23 46.23 28.42
C MET A 147 12.61 45.61 28.66
N ALA A 148 12.91 44.48 28.01
CA ALA A 148 14.21 43.82 28.10
C ALA A 148 15.35 44.72 27.56
N GLN A 149 15.10 45.42 26.44
CA GLN A 149 16.06 46.37 25.85
C GLN A 149 16.42 47.50 26.81
N LYS A 150 15.40 48.07 27.49
CA LYS A 150 15.62 49.12 28.50
C LYS A 150 16.38 48.60 29.72
N GLN A 151 16.09 47.39 30.18
CA GLN A 151 16.76 46.80 31.35
C GLN A 151 18.21 46.38 31.08
N LEU A 152 18.50 45.90 29.86
CA LEU A 152 19.84 45.48 29.44
C LEU A 152 20.68 46.62 28.85
N ASN A 153 20.11 47.83 28.78
CA ASN A 153 20.76 49.05 28.26
C ASN A 153 21.30 48.88 26.82
N LEU A 154 20.57 48.14 25.98
CA LEU A 154 20.98 47.81 24.62
C LEU A 154 20.55 48.92 23.65
N GLN A 155 21.51 49.44 22.88
CA GLN A 155 21.30 50.54 21.93
C GLN A 155 20.63 50.12 20.61
N THR A 156 20.57 48.82 20.33
CA THR A 156 20.01 48.27 19.08
C THR A 156 18.58 47.80 19.28
N ASP A 157 17.73 47.94 18.26
CA ASP A 157 16.40 47.33 18.23
C ASP A 157 16.52 45.80 18.18
N ILE A 158 16.05 45.14 19.23
CA ILE A 158 16.16 43.68 19.40
C ILE A 158 14.87 42.97 18.98
N VAL A 159 13.80 43.71 18.63
CA VAL A 159 12.47 43.12 18.40
C VAL A 159 12.50 41.97 17.39
N TRP A 160 13.26 42.09 16.31
CA TRP A 160 13.34 41.05 15.27
C TRP A 160 14.45 40.02 15.49
N LEU A 161 15.43 40.33 16.34
CA LEU A 161 16.65 39.55 16.46
C LEU A 161 16.41 38.09 16.90
N PRO A 162 15.56 37.79 17.91
CA PRO A 162 15.27 36.40 18.29
C PRO A 162 14.63 35.59 17.16
N ILE A 163 13.75 36.20 16.36
CA ILE A 163 13.08 35.55 15.24
C ILE A 163 14.10 35.24 14.14
N LEU A 164 14.99 36.18 13.83
CA LEU A 164 16.04 36.00 12.84
C LEU A 164 17.03 34.90 13.26
N ILE A 165 17.46 34.88 14.52
CA ILE A 165 18.34 33.84 15.06
C ILE A 165 17.68 32.46 14.93
N LEU A 166 16.40 32.35 15.30
CA LEU A 166 15.66 31.10 15.19
C LEU A 166 15.49 30.65 13.74
N LEU A 167 15.26 31.60 12.82
CA LEU A 167 15.19 31.34 11.39
C LEU A 167 16.52 30.79 10.85
N ILE A 168 17.65 31.36 11.25
CA ILE A 168 18.99 30.88 10.88
C ILE A 168 19.21 29.46 11.41
N ILE A 169 18.84 29.19 12.66
CA ILE A 169 18.94 27.83 13.24
C ILE A 169 18.13 26.83 12.39
N TYR A 170 16.90 27.18 12.03
CA TYR A 170 16.02 26.28 11.24
C TYR A 170 16.58 26.06 9.83
N ALA A 171 17.11 27.11 9.20
CA ALA A 171 17.79 27.01 7.91
C ALA A 171 19.02 26.10 8.00
N LEU A 172 19.83 26.20 9.06
CA LEU A 172 20.95 25.29 9.31
C LEU A 172 20.48 23.84 9.48
N PHE A 173 19.40 23.59 10.22
CA PHE A 173 18.79 22.26 10.30
C PHE A 173 18.40 21.72 8.91
N GLY A 174 17.78 22.56 8.07
CA GLY A 174 17.44 22.19 6.70
C GLY A 174 18.66 21.87 5.83
N LEU A 175 19.75 22.62 5.98
CA LEU A 175 21.03 22.33 5.33
C LEU A 175 21.56 20.95 5.74
N PHE A 176 21.63 20.66 7.05
CA PHE A 176 22.09 19.35 7.54
C PHE A 176 21.20 18.21 7.04
N THR A 177 19.88 18.39 7.09
CA THR A 177 18.92 17.43 6.54
C THR A 177 19.15 17.15 5.06
N ALA A 178 19.34 18.20 4.24
CA ALA A 178 19.61 18.01 2.82
C ALA A 178 20.91 17.26 2.56
N VAL A 179 21.99 17.59 3.28
CA VAL A 179 23.27 16.89 3.16
C VAL A 179 23.13 15.41 3.50
N ILE A 180 22.43 15.07 4.58
CA ILE A 180 22.17 13.68 4.96
C ILE A 180 21.33 12.98 3.89
N GLY A 181 20.25 13.59 3.40
CA GLY A 181 19.39 13.03 2.35
C GLY A 181 20.16 12.78 1.05
N ILE A 182 21.02 13.71 0.63
CA ILE A 182 21.88 13.55 -0.56
C ILE A 182 22.88 12.42 -0.35
N MET A 183 23.51 12.33 0.83
CA MET A 183 24.47 11.27 1.15
C MET A 183 23.82 9.88 1.11
N VAL A 184 22.63 9.75 1.71
CA VAL A 184 21.85 8.50 1.70
C VAL A 184 21.45 8.15 0.26
N GLY A 185 20.90 9.10 -0.50
CA GLY A 185 20.48 8.88 -1.88
C GLY A 185 21.62 8.46 -2.81
N ARG A 186 22.81 9.07 -2.68
CA ARG A 186 24.00 8.66 -3.44
C ARG A 186 24.49 7.25 -3.08
N LYS A 187 24.50 6.92 -1.79
CA LYS A 187 24.92 5.58 -1.34
C LYS A 187 24.03 4.48 -1.90
N MET A 188 22.74 4.76 -2.07
CA MET A 188 21.78 3.86 -2.69
C MET A 188 22.06 3.60 -4.18
N LEU A 189 22.52 4.60 -4.93
CA LEU A 189 22.89 4.40 -6.34
C LEU A 189 24.12 3.48 -6.49
N ASN A 190 25.02 3.49 -5.51
CA ASN A 190 26.27 2.74 -5.53
C ASN A 190 26.17 1.34 -4.92
N GLN A 191 25.09 1.03 -4.19
CA GLN A 191 24.82 -0.31 -3.69
C GLN A 191 23.87 -1.02 -4.65
N SER A 192 24.35 -2.05 -5.36
CA SER A 192 23.47 -2.97 -6.07
C SER A 192 22.40 -3.48 -5.10
N PRO A 193 21.13 -3.67 -5.53
CA PRO A 193 20.10 -4.22 -4.68
C PRO A 193 20.53 -5.62 -4.27
N VAL A 194 21.18 -5.74 -3.12
CA VAL A 194 21.38 -7.02 -2.46
C VAL A 194 19.97 -7.46 -2.12
N PHE A 195 19.44 -8.39 -2.91
CA PHE A 195 18.30 -9.23 -2.59
C PHE A 195 18.71 -10.01 -1.33
N THR A 196 18.66 -9.37 -0.17
CA THR A 196 18.88 -10.05 1.10
C THR A 196 17.63 -10.90 1.30
N GLN A 197 17.69 -12.12 0.78
CA GLN A 197 16.86 -13.25 1.19
C GLN A 197 17.05 -13.41 2.69
N THR A 198 16.14 -12.81 3.48
CA THR A 198 15.78 -13.19 4.86
C THR A 198 14.81 -12.15 5.39
N ILE A 199 13.66 -12.02 4.74
CA ILE A 199 12.46 -11.58 5.44
C ILE A 199 11.62 -12.83 5.50
N ASN A 200 11.48 -13.39 6.70
CA ASN A 200 10.53 -14.45 6.99
C ASN A 200 9.22 -14.08 6.30
N SER A 201 8.77 -14.97 5.43
CA SER A 201 7.45 -14.94 4.82
C SER A 201 6.40 -15.09 5.91
N ALA A 202 6.24 -14.07 6.74
CA ALA A 202 4.95 -13.82 7.36
C ALA A 202 4.03 -13.57 6.17
N GLU A 203 3.05 -14.46 5.97
CA GLU A 203 2.10 -14.44 4.87
C GLU A 203 1.57 -13.02 4.63
N ILE A 204 2.17 -12.32 3.67
CA ILE A 204 1.70 -11.01 3.24
C ILE A 204 0.42 -11.29 2.46
N LYS A 205 -0.71 -10.97 3.08
CA LYS A 205 -2.04 -11.23 2.52
C LYS A 205 -2.13 -10.60 1.12
N PRO A 206 -2.76 -11.29 0.14
CA PRO A 206 -3.00 -10.72 -1.17
C PRO A 206 -3.84 -9.45 -1.04
N PHE A 207 -3.53 -8.48 -1.91
CA PHE A 207 -4.33 -7.27 -2.17
C PHE A 207 -5.75 -7.70 -2.55
N ASN A 208 -6.63 -7.79 -1.55
CA ASN A 208 -8.05 -7.98 -1.75
C ASN A 208 -8.69 -6.62 -1.60
N ILE A 209 -9.08 -6.01 -2.73
CA ILE A 209 -10.01 -4.88 -2.72
C ILE A 209 -11.23 -5.37 -1.94
N PRO A 210 -11.54 -4.80 -0.76
CA PRO A 210 -12.76 -5.19 -0.06
C PRO A 210 -13.92 -4.73 -0.94
N GLU A 211 -14.60 -5.65 -1.60
CA GLU A 211 -15.96 -5.41 -2.10
C GLU A 211 -16.89 -5.28 -0.89
N SER A 212 -16.72 -4.20 -0.11
CA SER A 212 -17.70 -3.86 0.91
C SER A 212 -18.87 -3.19 0.21
N ASN A 213 -19.99 -3.90 0.13
CA ASN A 213 -21.32 -3.38 -0.17
C ASN A 213 -21.79 -2.41 0.94
N PHE A 214 -21.03 -1.34 1.20
CA PHE A 214 -21.44 -0.26 2.08
C PHE A 214 -22.24 0.75 1.27
N ASN A 215 -23.41 1.15 1.77
CA ASN A 215 -24.28 2.12 1.10
C ASN A 215 -23.77 3.54 1.36
N TYR A 216 -22.75 3.94 0.62
CA TYR A 216 -22.15 5.28 0.71
C TYR A 216 -23.15 6.39 0.36
N SER A 217 -23.10 7.51 1.06
CA SER A 217 -23.97 8.67 0.79
C SER A 217 -23.25 10.00 0.93
N LEU A 218 -23.31 10.82 -0.12
CA LEU A 218 -22.73 12.16 -0.13
C LEU A 218 -23.36 13.08 0.93
N ALA A 219 -24.66 12.87 1.20
CA ALA A 219 -25.37 13.60 2.25
C ALA A 219 -24.82 13.25 3.63
N TRP A 220 -24.48 11.98 3.87
CA TRP A 220 -23.88 11.54 5.13
C TRP A 220 -22.48 12.08 5.32
N LEU A 221 -21.67 12.19 4.25
CA LEU A 221 -20.36 12.86 4.34
C LEU A 221 -20.49 14.32 4.81
N LEU A 222 -21.44 15.08 4.25
CA LEU A 222 -21.70 16.46 4.67
C LEU A 222 -22.25 16.53 6.09
N ILE A 223 -23.17 15.62 6.45
CA ILE A 223 -23.73 15.53 7.80
C ILE A 223 -22.62 15.19 8.81
N ASP A 224 -21.75 14.23 8.52
CA ASP A 224 -20.65 13.81 9.40
C ASP A 224 -19.64 14.94 9.60
N MET A 225 -19.34 15.72 8.54
CA MET A 225 -18.49 16.91 8.64
C MET A 225 -19.13 17.99 9.51
N VAL A 226 -20.43 18.24 9.36
CA VAL A 226 -21.19 19.17 10.20
C VAL A 226 -21.28 18.67 11.64
N LEU A 227 -21.48 17.37 11.86
CA LEU A 227 -21.54 16.77 13.19
C LEU A 227 -20.20 16.87 13.93
N ILE A 228 -19.07 16.67 13.24
CA ILE A 228 -17.74 16.86 13.83
C ILE A 228 -17.54 18.33 14.22
N ILE A 229 -17.76 19.26 13.29
CA ILE A 229 -17.57 20.70 13.53
C ILE A 229 -18.50 21.18 14.65
N GLY A 230 -19.77 20.82 14.58
CA GLY A 230 -20.78 21.14 15.60
C GLY A 230 -20.41 20.58 16.97
N SER A 231 -19.93 19.34 17.04
CA SER A 231 -19.49 18.73 18.30
C SER A 231 -18.28 19.42 18.91
N PHE A 232 -17.35 19.94 18.10
CA PHE A 232 -16.23 20.75 18.60
C PHE A 232 -16.67 22.10 19.15
N ILE A 233 -17.62 22.76 18.47
CA ILE A 233 -18.22 24.01 18.95
C ILE A 233 -18.94 23.76 20.28
N LEU A 234 -19.74 22.69 20.36
CA LEU A 234 -20.40 22.25 21.59
C LEU A 234 -19.40 22.00 22.72
N LEU A 235 -18.36 21.20 22.48
CA LEU A 235 -17.33 20.90 23.48
C LEU A 235 -16.62 22.15 24.02
N ASN A 236 -16.57 23.25 23.27
CA ASN A 236 -15.84 24.45 23.65
C ASN A 236 -16.74 25.55 24.26
N TYR A 237 -18.01 25.61 23.89
CA TYR A 237 -18.91 26.72 24.25
C TYR A 237 -20.10 26.32 25.13
N THR A 238 -20.34 25.03 25.37
CA THR A 238 -21.46 24.57 26.20
C THR A 238 -21.00 23.89 27.49
N PRO A 239 -21.86 23.86 28.53
CA PRO A 239 -21.51 23.19 29.78
C PRO A 239 -21.52 21.66 29.64
N TRP A 240 -20.88 20.99 30.60
CA TRP A 240 -20.52 19.57 30.52
C TRP A 240 -21.67 18.59 30.32
N PHE A 241 -22.86 18.91 30.84
CA PHE A 241 -24.04 18.10 30.65
C PHE A 241 -24.55 18.13 29.20
N VAL A 242 -24.46 19.28 28.51
CA VAL A 242 -24.92 19.42 27.12
C VAL A 242 -24.00 18.68 26.17
N TRP A 243 -22.69 18.93 26.26
CA TRP A 243 -21.76 18.29 25.34
C TRP A 243 -21.62 16.79 25.59
N SER A 244 -21.70 16.31 26.83
CA SER A 244 -21.56 14.87 27.11
C SER A 244 -22.72 14.05 26.53
N ILE A 245 -23.96 14.53 26.68
CA ILE A 245 -25.15 13.87 26.12
C ILE A 245 -25.10 13.87 24.59
N THR A 246 -24.85 15.04 23.99
CA THR A 246 -24.85 15.19 22.52
C THR A 246 -23.72 14.41 21.84
N VAL A 247 -22.48 14.50 22.36
CA VAL A 247 -21.34 13.77 21.79
C VAL A 247 -21.51 12.25 21.94
N THR A 248 -22.05 11.79 23.08
CA THR A 248 -22.37 10.35 23.25
C THR A 248 -23.40 9.88 22.22
N GLY A 249 -24.46 10.68 22.00
CA GLY A 249 -25.47 10.38 20.98
C GLY A 249 -24.88 10.28 19.57
N ILE A 250 -23.98 11.19 19.21
CA ILE A 250 -23.28 11.19 17.92
C ILE A 250 -22.37 9.96 17.78
N ILE A 251 -21.60 9.62 18.82
CA ILE A 251 -20.72 8.44 18.81
C ILE A 251 -21.54 7.14 18.69
N LEU A 252 -22.70 7.05 19.34
CA LEU A 252 -23.60 5.90 19.23
C LEU A 252 -24.19 5.78 17.82
N LEU A 253 -24.64 6.90 17.24
CA LEU A 253 -25.13 6.96 15.86
C LEU A 253 -24.06 6.46 14.88
N TRP A 254 -22.82 6.94 15.03
CA TRP A 254 -21.68 6.50 14.24
C TRP A 254 -21.34 5.02 14.46
N SER A 255 -21.38 4.54 15.70
CA SER A 255 -21.09 3.14 16.03
C SER A 255 -22.10 2.17 15.43
N PHE A 256 -23.38 2.56 15.32
CA PHE A 256 -24.42 1.74 14.71
C PHE A 256 -24.29 1.70 13.18
N ARG A 257 -24.09 2.87 12.54
CA ARG A 257 -24.01 2.99 11.08
C ARG A 257 -22.70 2.47 10.49
N TYR A 258 -21.57 2.74 11.13
CA TYR A 258 -20.22 2.42 10.65
C TYR A 258 -19.56 1.26 11.42
N LYS A 259 -20.38 0.29 11.86
CA LYS A 259 -19.98 -0.85 12.70
C LYS A 259 -18.73 -1.58 12.20
N ASN A 260 -18.58 -1.74 10.89
CA ASN A 260 -17.45 -2.44 10.28
C ASN A 260 -16.14 -1.66 10.35
N SER A 261 -16.19 -0.33 10.21
CA SER A 261 -15.01 0.55 10.31
C SER A 261 -14.54 0.70 11.75
N LEU A 262 -15.49 0.87 12.67
CA LEU A 262 -15.21 1.16 14.08
C LEU A 262 -14.76 -0.07 14.88
N ARG A 263 -15.05 -1.30 14.42
CA ARG A 263 -14.67 -2.55 15.10
C ARG A 263 -13.19 -2.67 15.44
N ARG A 264 -12.31 -2.07 14.63
CA ARG A 264 -10.85 -2.09 14.86
C ARG A 264 -10.42 -1.18 16.02
N ILE A 265 -11.19 -0.12 16.27
CA ILE A 265 -10.91 0.96 17.24
C ILE A 265 -11.69 0.74 18.55
N SER A 266 -12.77 -0.06 18.53
CA SER A 266 -13.56 -0.41 19.72
C SER A 266 -12.90 -1.40 20.70
N LYS A 267 -11.58 -1.64 20.60
CA LYS A 267 -10.89 -2.54 21.54
C LYS A 267 -10.82 -1.89 22.94
N PRO A 268 -11.39 -2.51 23.99
CA PRO A 268 -11.51 -1.88 25.30
C PRO A 268 -10.16 -1.55 25.95
N LYS A 269 -9.12 -2.34 25.66
CA LYS A 269 -7.75 -2.12 26.17
C LYS A 269 -7.16 -0.77 25.73
N PHE A 270 -7.44 -0.34 24.49
CA PHE A 270 -6.96 0.94 23.96
C PHE A 270 -7.58 2.13 24.71
N TRP A 271 -8.90 2.11 24.89
CA TRP A 271 -9.63 3.17 25.59
C TRP A 271 -9.29 3.25 27.07
N LEU A 272 -9.14 2.10 27.75
CA LEU A 272 -8.73 2.06 29.16
C LEU A 272 -7.37 2.72 29.39
N PHE A 273 -6.38 2.38 28.56
CA PHE A 273 -5.05 2.96 28.65
C PHE A 273 -5.05 4.47 28.35
N PHE A 274 -5.80 4.88 27.32
CA PHE A 274 -5.90 6.29 26.92
C PHE A 274 -6.58 7.14 28.01
N ILE A 275 -7.73 6.70 28.52
CA ILE A 275 -8.48 7.37 29.59
C ILE A 275 -7.62 7.49 30.86
N PHE A 276 -6.85 6.47 31.18
CA PHE A 276 -5.94 6.49 32.34
C PHE A 276 -4.86 7.56 32.22
N ILE A 277 -4.16 7.62 31.08
CA ILE A 277 -3.10 8.63 30.85
C ILE A 277 -3.65 10.04 30.86
N THR A 278 -4.78 10.28 30.20
CA THR A 278 -5.37 11.62 30.10
C THR A 278 -5.91 12.10 31.44
N LEU A 279 -6.49 11.23 32.26
CA LEU A 279 -6.90 11.55 33.63
C LEU A 279 -5.72 11.88 34.53
N ILE A 280 -4.63 11.09 34.47
CA ILE A 280 -3.39 11.40 35.20
C ILE A 280 -2.84 12.75 34.75
N THR A 281 -2.79 12.98 33.44
CA THR A 281 -2.29 14.24 32.88
C THR A 281 -3.12 15.43 33.36
N ALA A 282 -4.44 15.34 33.30
CA ALA A 282 -5.33 16.39 33.78
C ALA A 282 -5.17 16.65 35.28
N PHE A 283 -4.97 15.59 36.08
CA PHE A 283 -4.73 15.70 37.51
C PHE A 283 -3.39 16.39 37.82
N VAL A 284 -2.31 16.04 37.09
CA VAL A 284 -1.01 16.70 37.24
C VAL A 284 -1.08 18.17 36.84
N PHE A 285 -1.73 18.49 35.70
CA PHE A 285 -1.86 19.86 35.22
C PHE A 285 -2.72 20.74 36.15
N SER A 286 -3.82 20.20 36.69
CA SER A 286 -4.69 20.88 37.66
C SER A 286 -3.95 21.26 38.93
N LYS A 287 -2.91 20.51 39.32
CA LYS A 287 -2.13 20.76 40.53
C LYS A 287 -1.06 21.86 40.35
N THR A 288 -0.71 22.17 39.09
CA THR A 288 0.36 23.12 38.74
C THR A 288 -0.09 24.51 38.33
N GLN A 289 -1.35 24.71 37.91
CA GLN A 289 -1.80 26.00 37.34
C GLN A 289 -2.73 26.83 38.23
N THR A 290 -3.43 26.21 39.17
CA THR A 290 -4.41 26.91 40.02
C THR A 290 -4.17 26.52 41.47
N GLY A 291 -3.72 27.47 42.29
CA GLY A 291 -3.53 27.31 43.74
C GLY A 291 -4.82 27.02 44.52
N GLU A 292 -5.94 26.78 43.85
CA GLU A 292 -7.20 26.32 44.44
C GLU A 292 -7.49 24.88 44.02
N THR A 293 -7.73 24.04 45.02
CA THR A 293 -8.00 22.60 44.91
C THR A 293 -9.41 22.31 44.40
N ASN A 294 -9.70 22.63 43.15
CA ASN A 294 -10.90 22.11 42.49
C ASN A 294 -10.56 20.86 41.69
N ALA A 295 -10.32 19.75 42.40
CA ALA A 295 -10.11 18.43 41.81
C ALA A 295 -11.24 18.02 40.84
N LEU A 296 -12.46 18.50 41.10
CA LEU A 296 -13.62 18.33 40.21
C LEU A 296 -13.43 19.01 38.85
N ASN A 297 -12.85 20.21 38.80
CA ASN A 297 -12.58 20.91 37.54
C ASN A 297 -11.47 20.22 36.75
N GLY A 298 -10.44 19.71 37.42
CA GLY A 298 -9.40 18.87 36.80
C GLY A 298 -9.97 17.58 36.21
N LEU A 299 -10.89 16.93 36.93
CA LEU A 299 -11.59 15.72 36.45
C LEU A 299 -12.48 16.03 35.24
N ILE A 300 -13.29 17.09 35.29
CA ILE A 300 -14.14 17.53 34.16
C ILE A 300 -13.28 17.85 32.93
N THR A 301 -12.15 18.53 33.13
CA THR A 301 -11.20 18.82 32.05
C THR A 301 -10.62 17.55 31.43
N GLY A 302 -10.23 16.57 32.26
CA GLY A 302 -9.75 15.26 31.79
C GLY A 302 -10.81 14.46 31.03
N ILE A 303 -12.06 14.49 31.50
CA ILE A 303 -13.19 13.86 30.80
C ILE A 303 -13.47 14.58 29.47
N GLN A 304 -13.47 15.91 29.45
CA GLN A 304 -13.65 16.70 28.22
C GLN A 304 -12.55 16.40 27.19
N MET A 305 -11.30 16.25 27.61
CA MET A 305 -10.19 15.82 26.75
C MET A 305 -10.41 14.42 26.16
N ASN A 306 -10.94 13.48 26.96
CA ASN A 306 -11.28 12.14 26.50
C ASN A 306 -12.44 12.12 25.49
N PHE A 307 -13.50 12.88 25.75
CA PHE A 307 -14.63 13.02 24.81
C PHE A 307 -14.20 13.67 23.50
N ARG A 308 -13.34 14.70 23.58
CA ARG A 308 -12.75 15.33 22.41
C ARG A 308 -11.93 14.35 21.57
N ALA A 309 -11.10 13.54 22.21
CA ALA A 309 -10.33 12.50 21.53
C ALA A 309 -11.23 11.40 20.94
N ALA A 310 -12.26 10.97 21.67
CA ALA A 310 -13.24 10.00 21.18
C ALA A 310 -13.98 10.48 19.95
N LEU A 311 -14.46 11.72 19.97
CA LEU A 311 -15.09 12.37 18.83
C LEU A 311 -14.15 12.41 17.62
N ILE A 312 -12.89 12.80 17.80
CA ILE A 312 -11.89 12.86 16.73
C ILE A 312 -11.69 11.48 16.11
N ILE A 313 -11.34 10.48 16.93
CA ILE A 313 -10.97 9.16 16.46
C ILE A 313 -12.15 8.49 15.73
N VAL A 314 -13.36 8.60 16.30
CA VAL A 314 -14.57 8.01 15.69
C VAL A 314 -14.98 8.82 14.46
N GLY A 315 -15.04 10.14 14.54
CA GLY A 315 -15.48 11.03 13.46
C GLY A 315 -14.59 10.95 12.22
N PHE A 316 -13.26 10.92 12.39
CA PHE A 316 -12.34 10.74 11.24
C PHE A 316 -12.43 9.34 10.64
N SER A 317 -12.66 8.30 11.47
CA SER A 317 -12.89 6.94 10.97
C SER A 317 -14.16 6.87 10.11
N VAL A 318 -15.20 7.59 10.51
CA VAL A 318 -16.48 7.71 9.80
C VAL A 318 -16.35 8.50 8.50
N LEU A 319 -15.77 9.70 8.55
CA LEU A 319 -15.47 10.48 7.34
C LEU A 319 -14.59 9.70 6.38
N GLY A 320 -13.59 9.00 6.91
CA GLY A 320 -12.71 8.11 6.15
C GLY A 320 -13.52 7.08 5.36
N THR A 321 -14.52 6.43 5.98
CA THR A 321 -15.41 5.49 5.28
C THR A 321 -16.28 6.14 4.21
N GLU A 322 -16.91 7.29 4.45
CA GLU A 322 -17.79 7.93 3.46
C GLU A 322 -17.00 8.59 2.30
N LEU A 323 -15.73 8.94 2.51
CA LEU A 323 -14.82 9.41 1.45
C LEU A 323 -14.55 8.34 0.37
N TYR A 324 -14.79 7.05 0.66
CA TYR A 324 -14.73 5.96 -0.33
C TYR A 324 -15.96 5.87 -1.25
N ASN A 325 -16.91 6.82 -1.16
CA ASN A 325 -18.11 6.81 -1.98
C ASN A 325 -17.78 6.71 -3.50
N PRO A 326 -18.40 5.78 -4.25
CA PRO A 326 -18.20 5.67 -5.69
C PRO A 326 -18.50 6.97 -6.46
N LYS A 327 -19.43 7.81 -6.00
CA LYS A 327 -19.68 9.13 -6.61
C LYS A 327 -18.51 10.11 -6.42
N ILE A 328 -17.84 10.05 -5.26
CA ILE A 328 -16.63 10.84 -4.99
C ILE A 328 -15.48 10.29 -5.82
N ARG A 329 -15.37 8.97 -5.94
CA ARG A 329 -14.41 8.30 -6.82
C ARG A 329 -14.63 8.65 -8.29
N ASP A 330 -15.87 8.75 -8.74
CA ASP A 330 -16.26 9.13 -10.11
C ASP A 330 -16.09 10.64 -10.35
N PHE A 331 -16.27 11.47 -9.33
CA PHE A 331 -15.91 12.89 -9.38
C PHE A 331 -14.39 13.04 -9.52
N PHE A 332 -13.62 12.33 -8.69
CA PHE A 332 -12.16 12.33 -8.80
C PHE A 332 -11.69 11.74 -10.12
N SER A 333 -12.36 10.72 -10.68
CA SER A 333 -11.99 10.11 -11.98
C SER A 333 -12.08 11.08 -13.15
N ARG A 334 -12.93 12.12 -13.04
CA ARG A 334 -13.09 13.22 -14.01
C ARG A 334 -12.14 14.40 -13.78
N THR A 335 -11.40 14.42 -12.67
CA THR A 335 -10.46 15.52 -12.33
C THR A 335 -9.00 15.08 -12.44
N SER A 336 -8.07 16.03 -12.30
CA SER A 336 -6.62 15.78 -12.27
C SER A 336 -6.17 14.87 -11.11
N PHE A 337 -7.04 14.60 -10.14
CA PHE A 337 -6.81 13.76 -8.96
C PHE A 337 -7.36 12.32 -9.09
N LYS A 338 -7.67 11.86 -10.30
CA LYS A 338 -8.22 10.51 -10.57
C LYS A 338 -7.48 9.33 -9.91
N HIS A 339 -6.19 9.48 -9.65
CA HIS A 339 -5.37 8.44 -9.03
C HIS A 339 -5.21 8.58 -7.50
N LEU A 340 -5.65 9.69 -6.90
CA LEU A 340 -5.47 9.93 -5.46
C LEU A 340 -6.21 8.89 -4.59
N PRO A 341 -7.49 8.52 -4.85
CA PRO A 341 -8.18 7.55 -4.01
C PRO A 341 -7.52 6.18 -4.00
N LEU A 342 -7.15 5.65 -5.17
CA LEU A 342 -6.49 4.34 -5.29
C LEU A 342 -5.04 4.39 -4.77
N ALA A 343 -4.35 5.53 -4.85
CA ALA A 343 -3.05 5.73 -4.21
C ALA A 343 -3.17 5.72 -2.67
N LEU A 344 -4.21 6.34 -2.12
CA LEU A 344 -4.49 6.33 -0.67
C LEU A 344 -4.86 4.94 -0.17
N GLU A 345 -5.67 4.19 -0.93
CA GLU A 345 -6.02 2.81 -0.61
C GLU A 345 -4.76 1.93 -0.49
N LEU A 346 -3.88 1.97 -1.50
CA LEU A 346 -2.58 1.31 -1.47
C LEU A 346 -1.73 1.75 -0.27
N SER A 347 -1.82 3.04 0.07
CA SER A 347 -1.05 3.62 1.18
C SER A 347 -1.53 3.11 2.54
N ILE A 348 -2.85 3.04 2.75
CA ILE A 348 -3.49 2.57 3.98
C ILE A 348 -3.25 1.07 4.17
N GLU A 349 -3.35 0.28 3.10
CA GLU A 349 -3.08 -1.15 3.16
C GLU A 349 -1.62 -1.46 3.48
N SER A 350 -0.69 -0.69 2.91
CA SER A 350 0.75 -0.89 3.13
C SER A 350 1.23 -0.28 4.46
N LEU A 351 0.45 0.60 5.10
CA LEU A 351 0.85 1.33 6.30
C LEU A 351 1.26 0.41 7.48
N PRO A 352 0.50 -0.67 7.82
CA PRO A 352 0.90 -1.59 8.88
C PRO A 352 2.25 -2.26 8.62
N ASP A 353 2.50 -2.67 7.37
CA ASP A 353 3.75 -3.32 6.97
C ASP A 353 4.93 -2.36 7.12
N PHE A 354 4.77 -1.10 6.70
CA PHE A 354 5.79 -0.09 6.88
C PHE A 354 6.04 0.22 8.35
N ILE A 355 5.00 0.32 9.18
CA ILE A 355 5.14 0.49 10.64
C ILE A 355 5.91 -0.68 11.27
N ALA A 356 5.62 -1.91 10.86
CA ALA A 356 6.32 -3.10 11.34
C ALA A 356 7.79 -3.16 10.88
N SER A 357 8.12 -2.55 9.75
CA SER A 357 9.48 -2.48 9.21
C SER A 357 10.36 -1.39 9.84
N ILE A 358 9.78 -0.45 10.61
CA ILE A 358 10.55 0.59 11.31
C ILE A 358 11.30 -0.08 12.46
N PRO A 359 12.65 -0.07 12.46
CA PRO A 359 13.42 -0.74 13.50
C PRO A 359 13.45 0.07 14.80
N ASP A 360 13.76 -0.60 15.91
CA ASP A 360 13.76 -0.01 17.25
C ASP A 360 14.63 1.26 17.32
N PHE A 361 14.17 2.27 18.08
CA PHE A 361 14.81 3.60 18.21
C PHE A 361 16.32 3.53 18.52
N LYS A 362 16.76 2.54 19.30
CA LYS A 362 18.18 2.32 19.63
C LYS A 362 19.05 2.02 18.41
N SER A 363 18.48 1.39 17.38
CA SER A 363 19.15 1.09 16.10
C SER A 363 19.15 2.29 15.15
N LEU A 364 18.07 3.08 15.15
CA LEU A 364 17.94 4.34 14.40
C LEU A 364 19.04 5.34 14.79
N VAL A 365 19.35 5.45 16.09
CA VAL A 365 20.41 6.36 16.58
C VAL A 365 21.82 5.86 16.20
N LYS A 366 22.04 4.54 16.15
CA LYS A 366 23.38 3.96 15.87
C LYS A 366 23.71 3.87 14.38
N LYS A 367 22.73 3.60 13.51
CA LYS A 367 22.94 3.42 12.06
C LYS A 367 21.78 3.99 11.23
N PRO A 368 21.58 5.32 11.22
CA PRO A 368 20.42 5.95 10.56
C PRO A 368 20.36 5.61 9.06
N VAL A 369 21.49 5.62 8.36
CA VAL A 369 21.57 5.40 6.90
C VAL A 369 21.12 4.00 6.47
N SER A 370 21.46 2.94 7.23
CA SER A 370 21.07 1.58 6.86
C SER A 370 19.59 1.30 7.10
N VAL A 371 18.97 1.99 8.06
CA VAL A 371 17.54 1.89 8.34
C VAL A 371 16.72 2.51 7.22
N PHE A 372 17.13 3.69 6.72
CA PHE A 372 16.48 4.27 5.55
C PHE A 372 16.64 3.38 4.31
N TYR A 373 17.81 2.74 4.15
CA TYR A 373 18.02 1.78 3.06
C TYR A 373 17.05 0.59 3.13
N SER A 374 16.83 -0.02 4.30
CA SER A 374 15.91 -1.16 4.44
C SER A 374 14.47 -0.77 4.13
N VAL A 375 14.00 0.34 4.68
CA VAL A 375 12.64 0.86 4.44
C VAL A 375 12.42 1.18 2.95
N ILE A 376 13.43 1.74 2.28
CA ILE A 376 13.33 2.06 0.85
C ILE A 376 13.50 0.80 -0.04
N SER A 377 14.30 -0.20 0.37
CA SER A 377 14.36 -1.48 -0.35
C SER A 377 13.04 -2.23 -0.29
N HIS A 378 12.36 -2.20 0.86
CA HIS A 378 10.99 -2.71 0.99
C HIS A 378 10.02 -1.99 0.04
N ALA A 379 10.14 -0.66 -0.08
CA ALA A 379 9.39 0.12 -1.05
C ALA A 379 9.63 -0.29 -2.51
N ASN A 380 10.88 -0.56 -2.90
CA ASN A 380 11.22 -1.04 -4.24
C ASN A 380 10.67 -2.45 -4.51
N ILE A 381 10.79 -3.37 -3.54
CA ILE A 381 10.21 -4.73 -3.63
C ILE A 381 8.69 -4.61 -3.81
N ARG A 382 8.03 -3.82 -2.97
CA ARG A 382 6.57 -3.62 -3.06
C ARG A 382 6.15 -2.99 -4.36
N LEU A 383 6.90 -2.01 -4.88
CA LEU A 383 6.67 -1.44 -6.21
C LEU A 383 6.80 -2.52 -7.29
N SER A 384 7.81 -3.39 -7.20
CA SER A 384 8.03 -4.48 -8.15
C SER A 384 6.91 -5.52 -8.10
N GLU A 385 6.39 -5.85 -6.90
CA GLU A 385 5.22 -6.72 -6.74
C GLU A 385 3.96 -6.09 -7.33
N ILE A 386 3.72 -4.80 -7.07
CA ILE A 386 2.58 -4.06 -7.64
C ILE A 386 2.72 -3.99 -9.17
N LYS A 387 3.92 -3.82 -9.71
CA LYS A 387 4.18 -3.85 -11.15
C LYS A 387 3.97 -5.26 -11.71
N ASN A 388 4.54 -6.29 -11.12
CA ASN A 388 4.52 -7.67 -11.63
C ASN A 388 3.11 -8.27 -11.55
N LYS A 389 2.31 -7.97 -10.52
CA LYS A 389 0.89 -8.34 -10.48
C LYS A 389 0.01 -7.59 -11.50
N ARG A 390 0.49 -6.48 -12.09
CA ARG A 390 -0.29 -5.61 -12.97
C ARG A 390 0.15 -5.64 -14.44
N LYS A 391 1.35 -6.12 -14.74
CA LYS A 391 1.91 -6.06 -16.11
C LYS A 391 1.56 -7.25 -17.00
N TYR A 392 1.06 -8.33 -16.42
CA TYR A 392 0.57 -9.49 -17.18
C TYR A 392 -0.70 -10.00 -16.51
N VAL A 393 -1.85 -9.80 -17.15
CA VAL A 393 -3.02 -10.62 -16.85
C VAL A 393 -2.75 -11.94 -17.55
N GLN A 394 -2.29 -12.94 -16.79
CA GLN A 394 -2.14 -14.28 -17.30
C GLN A 394 -3.53 -14.79 -17.71
N ASN A 395 -3.77 -14.90 -19.02
CA ASN A 395 -5.02 -15.46 -19.52
C ASN A 395 -5.01 -16.97 -19.33
N MET A 396 -6.12 -17.49 -18.83
CA MET A 396 -6.33 -18.91 -18.60
C MET A 396 -7.39 -19.42 -19.56
N PHE A 397 -7.01 -20.42 -20.35
CA PHE A 397 -7.88 -21.07 -21.34
C PHE A 397 -8.13 -22.50 -20.91
N ILE A 398 -9.38 -22.95 -21.03
CA ILE A 398 -9.75 -24.34 -20.74
C ILE A 398 -10.41 -24.93 -21.98
N VAL A 399 -9.87 -26.02 -22.50
CA VAL A 399 -10.54 -26.86 -23.50
C VAL A 399 -11.24 -27.99 -22.76
N SER A 400 -12.57 -28.00 -22.78
CA SER A 400 -13.37 -29.03 -22.10
C SER A 400 -14.12 -29.92 -23.07
N GLY A 401 -14.45 -31.12 -22.59
CA GLY A 401 -15.22 -32.10 -23.31
C GLY A 401 -15.23 -33.45 -22.60
N LEU A 402 -16.08 -34.34 -23.07
CA LEU A 402 -16.23 -35.72 -22.64
C LEU A 402 -14.95 -36.54 -22.86
N LYS A 403 -14.89 -37.69 -22.20
CA LYS A 403 -13.78 -38.64 -22.37
C LYS A 403 -13.79 -39.16 -23.82
N SER A 404 -12.65 -39.05 -24.50
CA SER A 404 -12.48 -39.44 -25.92
C SER A 404 -13.17 -38.54 -26.96
N GLU A 405 -13.61 -37.34 -26.59
CA GLU A 405 -14.26 -36.40 -27.54
C GLU A 405 -13.26 -35.68 -28.48
N GLY A 406 -11.96 -35.97 -28.37
CA GLY A 406 -10.95 -35.39 -29.27
C GLY A 406 -10.30 -34.10 -28.77
N LYS A 407 -10.32 -33.82 -27.45
CA LYS A 407 -9.63 -32.67 -26.82
C LYS A 407 -8.16 -32.52 -27.25
N THR A 408 -7.40 -33.61 -27.25
CA THR A 408 -6.00 -33.61 -27.71
C THR A 408 -5.89 -33.20 -29.18
N THR A 409 -6.75 -33.74 -30.05
CA THR A 409 -6.79 -33.39 -31.48
C THR A 409 -7.18 -31.92 -31.68
N PHE A 410 -8.17 -31.44 -30.94
CA PHE A 410 -8.61 -30.04 -30.94
C PHE A 410 -7.47 -29.10 -30.53
N THR A 411 -6.78 -29.43 -29.45
CA THR A 411 -5.65 -28.66 -28.92
C THR A 411 -4.46 -28.68 -29.89
N LYS A 412 -4.19 -29.82 -30.54
CA LYS A 412 -3.17 -29.94 -31.57
C LYS A 412 -3.44 -29.03 -32.77
N LYS A 413 -4.70 -28.97 -33.24
CA LYS A 413 -5.09 -28.04 -34.31
C LYS A 413 -4.95 -26.57 -33.91
N ILE A 414 -5.26 -26.23 -32.65
CA ILE A 414 -4.99 -24.87 -32.11
C ILE A 414 -3.50 -24.57 -32.15
N CYS A 415 -2.64 -25.51 -31.74
CA CYS A 415 -1.18 -25.33 -31.80
C CYS A 415 -0.70 -25.05 -33.22
N GLU A 416 -1.20 -25.82 -34.21
CA GLU A 416 -0.84 -25.65 -35.61
C GLU A 416 -1.23 -24.26 -36.12
N GLU A 417 -2.42 -23.78 -35.77
CA GLU A 417 -2.90 -22.46 -36.18
C GLU A 417 -2.10 -21.32 -35.52
N LEU A 418 -1.77 -21.45 -34.23
CA LEU A 418 -0.91 -20.49 -33.54
C LEU A 418 0.51 -20.46 -34.11
N LYS A 419 1.06 -21.62 -34.50
CA LYS A 419 2.38 -21.72 -35.15
C LYS A 419 2.38 -21.03 -36.52
N LYS A 420 1.33 -21.19 -37.35
CA LYS A 420 1.20 -20.47 -38.62
C LYS A 420 1.20 -18.95 -38.43
N ASN A 421 0.62 -18.48 -37.33
CA ASN A 421 0.59 -17.06 -36.95
C ASN A 421 1.83 -16.60 -36.17
N HIS A 422 2.92 -17.39 -36.17
CA HIS A 422 4.20 -17.07 -35.53
C HIS A 422 4.11 -16.80 -34.02
N ILE A 423 3.15 -17.41 -33.34
CA ILE A 423 3.01 -17.32 -31.88
C ILE A 423 3.82 -18.44 -31.24
N PRO A 424 4.81 -18.13 -30.38
CA PRO A 424 5.62 -19.16 -29.75
C PRO A 424 4.80 -19.90 -28.68
N VAL A 425 4.57 -21.19 -28.91
CA VAL A 425 3.84 -22.08 -28.00
C VAL A 425 4.80 -23.12 -27.41
N GLY A 426 4.64 -23.45 -26.14
CA GLY A 426 5.37 -24.53 -25.46
C GLY A 426 4.45 -25.40 -24.62
N GLY A 427 4.99 -26.42 -23.97
CA GLY A 427 4.25 -27.32 -23.09
C GLY A 427 4.09 -28.72 -23.67
N ILE A 428 3.09 -29.46 -23.17
CA ILE A 428 2.92 -30.89 -23.41
C ILE A 428 1.54 -31.25 -23.97
N LEU A 429 1.52 -32.21 -24.90
CA LEU A 429 0.32 -32.90 -25.37
C LEU A 429 0.33 -34.36 -24.92
N SER A 430 -0.83 -34.93 -24.57
CA SER A 430 -0.96 -36.33 -24.18
C SER A 430 -1.68 -37.12 -25.27
N GLU A 431 -0.92 -37.65 -26.22
CA GLU A 431 -1.48 -38.41 -27.33
C GLU A 431 -1.83 -39.84 -26.91
N ARG A 432 -3.03 -40.26 -27.31
CA ARG A 432 -3.54 -41.61 -27.05
C ARG A 432 -2.79 -42.65 -27.90
N VAL A 433 -2.40 -43.75 -27.26
CA VAL A 433 -1.87 -44.95 -27.91
C VAL A 433 -2.96 -46.02 -27.95
N MET A 434 -3.21 -46.58 -29.13
CA MET A 434 -4.26 -47.57 -29.36
C MET A 434 -3.69 -48.85 -29.98
N ASN A 435 -4.21 -49.99 -29.56
CA ASN A 435 -4.00 -51.29 -30.20
C ASN A 435 -5.38 -51.95 -30.40
N ASN A 436 -5.71 -52.39 -31.62
CA ASN A 436 -7.00 -53.00 -31.96
C ASN A 436 -8.23 -52.21 -31.44
N ASN A 437 -8.26 -50.89 -31.65
CA ASN A 437 -9.29 -49.94 -31.15
C ASN A 437 -9.40 -49.82 -29.62
N VAL A 438 -8.54 -50.48 -28.85
CA VAL A 438 -8.47 -50.34 -27.39
C VAL A 438 -7.35 -49.38 -27.03
N THR A 439 -7.63 -48.43 -26.12
CA THR A 439 -6.60 -47.53 -25.58
C THR A 439 -5.66 -48.31 -24.66
N THR A 440 -4.41 -48.48 -25.11
CA THR A 440 -3.34 -49.20 -24.39
C THR A 440 -2.41 -48.27 -23.62
N GLY A 441 -2.48 -46.95 -23.86
CA GLY A 441 -1.65 -45.99 -23.13
C GLY A 441 -1.74 -44.56 -23.64
N TYR A 442 -0.84 -43.72 -23.14
CA TYR A 442 -0.67 -42.32 -23.54
C TYR A 442 0.82 -41.96 -23.60
N ASP A 443 1.18 -41.15 -24.59
CA ASP A 443 2.52 -40.60 -24.78
C ASP A 443 2.50 -39.08 -24.59
N ILE A 444 3.53 -38.55 -23.94
CA ILE A 444 3.74 -37.10 -23.85
C ILE A 444 4.54 -36.63 -25.03
N ILE A 445 4.10 -35.54 -25.64
CA ILE A 445 4.78 -34.88 -26.75
C ILE A 445 5.10 -33.44 -26.34
N ASP A 446 6.36 -33.06 -26.49
CA ASP A 446 6.79 -31.67 -26.40
C ASP A 446 6.27 -30.90 -27.63
N VAL A 447 5.44 -29.88 -27.38
CA VAL A 447 4.82 -29.06 -28.42
C VAL A 447 5.85 -28.31 -29.26
N GLU A 448 7.01 -27.96 -28.68
CA GLU A 448 8.07 -27.24 -29.37
C GLU A 448 8.91 -28.16 -30.23
N THR A 449 9.52 -29.19 -29.63
CA THR A 449 10.49 -30.05 -30.31
C THR A 449 9.86 -31.21 -31.07
N GLY A 450 8.62 -31.58 -30.74
CA GLY A 450 7.96 -32.79 -31.24
C GLY A 450 8.50 -34.08 -30.63
N ARG A 451 9.43 -34.01 -29.67
CA ARG A 451 9.96 -35.18 -28.98
C ARG A 451 8.84 -35.86 -28.20
N ARG A 452 8.77 -37.19 -28.34
CA ARG A 452 7.78 -38.05 -27.69
C ARG A 452 8.43 -38.93 -26.63
N GLU A 453 7.76 -39.09 -25.50
CA GLU A 453 8.14 -40.03 -24.44
C GLU A 453 6.92 -40.80 -23.92
N VAL A 454 7.14 -42.05 -23.51
CA VAL A 454 6.10 -42.91 -22.97
C VAL A 454 5.68 -42.44 -21.58
N PHE A 455 4.40 -42.16 -21.37
CA PHE A 455 3.89 -41.70 -20.08
C PHE A 455 3.02 -42.74 -19.36
N LEU A 456 1.99 -43.28 -20.03
CA LEU A 456 1.08 -44.26 -19.47
C LEU A 456 1.02 -45.51 -20.33
N ARG A 457 1.00 -46.70 -19.71
CA ARG A 457 0.70 -47.98 -20.37
C ARG A 457 -0.20 -48.84 -19.51
N GLN A 458 -1.02 -49.64 -20.17
CA GLN A 458 -1.81 -50.68 -19.51
C GLN A 458 -0.92 -51.89 -19.21
N ASP A 459 -1.17 -52.56 -18.09
CA ASP A 459 -0.57 -53.85 -17.73
C ASP A 459 0.98 -53.85 -17.63
N GLU A 460 1.59 -52.69 -17.34
CA GLU A 460 3.03 -52.58 -17.08
C GLU A 460 3.30 -52.72 -15.58
N GLU A 461 3.86 -53.86 -15.17
CA GLU A 461 4.16 -54.18 -13.77
C GLU A 461 5.42 -53.47 -13.24
N LYS A 462 6.33 -53.06 -14.13
CA LYS A 462 7.60 -52.41 -13.76
C LYS A 462 7.42 -51.02 -13.16
N TRP A 463 6.24 -50.42 -13.28
CA TRP A 463 5.97 -49.06 -12.84
C TRP A 463 5.05 -49.06 -11.59
N PRO A 464 5.56 -48.58 -10.44
CA PRO A 464 4.89 -48.76 -9.15
C PRO A 464 3.66 -47.88 -8.97
N GLU A 465 3.61 -46.72 -9.62
CA GLU A 465 2.47 -45.80 -9.53
C GLU A 465 1.43 -46.10 -10.59
N LYS A 466 0.15 -46.07 -10.21
CA LYS A 466 -0.99 -46.33 -11.09
C LYS A 466 -2.03 -45.23 -11.02
N ILE A 467 -2.70 -45.02 -12.15
CA ILE A 467 -3.89 -44.17 -12.29
C ILE A 467 -4.98 -44.95 -13.02
N GLY A 468 -6.02 -45.35 -12.28
CA GLY A 468 -7.03 -46.27 -12.79
C GLY A 468 -6.40 -47.57 -13.30
N LYS A 469 -6.59 -47.87 -14.59
CA LYS A 469 -6.05 -49.08 -15.23
C LYS A 469 -4.64 -48.92 -15.83
N PHE A 470 -4.02 -47.75 -15.71
CA PHE A 470 -2.72 -47.47 -16.33
C PHE A 470 -1.63 -47.33 -15.28
N SER A 471 -0.44 -47.85 -15.57
CA SER A 471 0.78 -47.61 -14.80
C SER A 471 1.52 -46.37 -15.34
N ILE A 472 2.13 -45.60 -14.46
CA ILE A 472 2.80 -44.32 -14.77
C ILE A 472 4.31 -44.53 -14.93
N ASN A 473 4.85 -44.19 -16.10
CA ASN A 473 6.29 -44.23 -16.35
C ASN A 473 7.00 -43.06 -15.64
N PRO A 474 7.93 -43.32 -14.71
CA PRO A 474 8.69 -42.26 -14.04
C PRO A 474 9.50 -41.39 -15.00
N GLU A 475 10.03 -41.96 -16.08
CA GLU A 475 10.80 -41.20 -17.08
C GLU A 475 9.90 -40.28 -17.90
N GLY A 476 8.68 -40.72 -18.23
CA GLY A 476 7.67 -39.87 -18.86
C GLY A 476 7.25 -38.70 -17.96
N LEU A 477 7.10 -38.93 -16.67
CA LEU A 477 6.79 -37.88 -15.69
C LEU A 477 7.94 -36.86 -15.55
N LYS A 478 9.19 -37.33 -15.49
CA LYS A 478 10.39 -36.48 -15.49
C LYS A 478 10.49 -35.66 -16.78
N PHE A 479 10.24 -36.28 -17.93
CA PHE A 479 10.24 -35.60 -19.23
C PHE A 479 9.17 -34.50 -19.28
N GLY A 480 7.93 -34.79 -18.90
CA GLY A 480 6.87 -33.78 -18.85
C GLY A 480 7.21 -32.62 -17.90
N SER A 481 7.75 -32.93 -16.71
CA SER A 481 8.19 -31.92 -15.74
C SER A 481 9.35 -31.06 -16.25
N TYR A 482 10.25 -31.65 -17.03
CA TYR A 482 11.36 -30.98 -17.69
C TYR A 482 10.88 -30.04 -18.81
N VAL A 483 9.89 -30.45 -19.60
CA VAL A 483 9.28 -29.59 -20.64
C VAL A 483 8.50 -28.43 -20.01
N LEU A 484 7.84 -28.67 -18.87
CA LEU A 484 7.06 -27.66 -18.14
C LEU A 484 7.89 -26.79 -17.19
N ASP A 485 9.22 -26.83 -17.26
CA ASP A 485 10.09 -25.98 -16.46
C ASP A 485 9.94 -24.50 -16.88
N PRO A 486 9.63 -23.57 -15.96
CA PRO A 486 9.49 -22.15 -16.26
C PRO A 486 10.70 -21.53 -16.98
N GLU A 487 11.92 -22.00 -16.72
CA GLU A 487 13.13 -21.50 -17.38
C GLU A 487 13.16 -21.82 -18.88
N ARG A 488 12.59 -22.96 -19.29
CA ARG A 488 12.48 -23.34 -20.71
C ARG A 488 11.33 -22.65 -21.42
N LEU A 489 10.28 -22.33 -20.66
CA LEU A 489 9.09 -21.68 -21.18
C LEU A 489 9.24 -20.15 -21.29
N LYS A 490 10.43 -19.61 -20.97
CA LYS A 490 10.77 -18.20 -21.22
C LYS A 490 10.59 -17.85 -22.70
N GLY A 491 9.87 -16.74 -22.94
CA GLY A 491 9.58 -16.26 -24.30
C GLY A 491 8.42 -16.97 -25.02
N LYS A 492 7.81 -18.01 -24.42
CA LYS A 492 6.56 -18.59 -24.95
C LYS A 492 5.37 -17.70 -24.61
N LYS A 493 4.45 -17.49 -25.55
CA LYS A 493 3.23 -16.71 -25.32
C LYS A 493 2.10 -17.56 -24.74
N LEU A 494 2.10 -18.86 -25.03
CA LEU A 494 1.12 -19.82 -24.55
C LEU A 494 1.81 -21.13 -24.12
N VAL A 495 1.43 -21.65 -22.96
CA VAL A 495 1.86 -22.96 -22.45
C VAL A 495 0.67 -23.89 -22.41
N ILE A 496 0.83 -25.09 -22.96
CA ILE A 496 -0.23 -26.09 -23.08
C ILE A 496 0.01 -27.25 -22.13
N ILE A 497 -1.04 -27.69 -21.44
CA ILE A 497 -1.02 -28.88 -20.60
C ILE A 497 -2.27 -29.71 -20.92
N ASP A 498 -2.09 -30.78 -21.68
CA ASP A 498 -3.12 -31.76 -22.01
C ASP A 498 -2.78 -33.10 -21.34
N GLU A 499 -3.54 -33.67 -20.41
CA GLU A 499 -4.80 -33.24 -19.77
C GLU A 499 -4.59 -32.99 -18.26
N VAL A 500 -5.27 -31.99 -17.69
CA VAL A 500 -5.36 -31.73 -16.25
C VAL A 500 -6.64 -32.39 -15.73
N GLY A 501 -6.49 -33.40 -14.88
CA GLY A 501 -7.62 -34.19 -14.39
C GLY A 501 -7.42 -34.67 -12.96
N GLN A 502 -7.92 -35.87 -12.68
CA GLN A 502 -7.92 -36.44 -11.33
C GLN A 502 -6.52 -36.52 -10.71
N LEU A 503 -5.49 -36.84 -11.51
CA LEU A 503 -4.11 -36.93 -11.02
C LEU A 503 -3.63 -35.59 -10.45
N GLU A 504 -3.85 -34.50 -11.18
CA GLU A 504 -3.47 -33.15 -10.77
C GLU A 504 -4.36 -32.63 -9.63
N LEU A 505 -5.64 -33.02 -9.62
CA LEU A 505 -6.56 -32.72 -8.51
C LEU A 505 -6.13 -33.43 -7.20
N ASP A 506 -5.40 -34.53 -7.29
CA ASP A 506 -4.81 -35.24 -6.13
C ASP A 506 -3.35 -34.81 -5.81
N ASP A 507 -2.92 -33.65 -6.32
CA ASP A 507 -1.56 -33.07 -6.13
C ASP A 507 -0.41 -33.90 -6.73
N LYS A 508 -0.72 -34.77 -7.69
CA LYS A 508 0.25 -35.59 -8.43
C LYS A 508 0.39 -35.10 -9.88
N GLY A 509 1.18 -35.80 -10.68
CA GLY A 509 1.34 -35.49 -12.10
C GLY A 509 1.88 -34.09 -12.34
N TRP A 510 1.11 -33.27 -13.05
CA TRP A 510 1.51 -31.90 -13.40
C TRP A 510 1.16 -30.84 -12.35
N ALA A 511 0.52 -31.20 -11.23
CA ALA A 511 0.00 -30.23 -10.26
C ALA A 511 1.06 -29.22 -9.77
N GLY A 512 2.25 -29.71 -9.42
CA GLY A 512 3.36 -28.85 -8.98
C GLY A 512 3.93 -27.97 -10.09
N CYS A 513 3.93 -28.44 -11.34
CA CYS A 513 4.33 -27.65 -12.50
C CYS A 513 3.30 -26.57 -12.81
N LEU A 514 2.01 -26.92 -12.83
CA LEU A 514 0.90 -25.99 -13.03
C LEU A 514 0.90 -24.88 -11.96
N LEU A 515 1.09 -25.24 -10.69
CA LEU A 515 1.17 -24.25 -9.61
C LEU A 515 2.34 -23.27 -9.80
N ARG A 516 3.51 -23.76 -10.23
CA ARG A 516 4.68 -22.92 -10.54
C ARG A 516 4.42 -22.00 -11.73
N LEU A 517 3.74 -22.49 -12.77
CA LEU A 517 3.39 -21.70 -13.94
C LEU A 517 2.36 -20.60 -13.61
N ILE A 518 1.35 -20.91 -12.80
CA ILE A 518 0.34 -19.94 -12.37
C ILE A 518 0.97 -18.85 -11.47
N LYS A 519 1.90 -19.22 -10.58
CA LYS A 519 2.48 -18.25 -9.62
C LYS A 519 3.70 -17.49 -10.15
N GLY A 520 4.44 -18.08 -11.08
CA GLY A 520 5.81 -17.65 -11.39
C GLY A 520 6.10 -17.38 -12.86
N SER A 521 5.14 -17.59 -13.77
CA SER A 521 5.37 -17.40 -15.20
C SER A 521 4.54 -16.26 -15.78
N GLU A 522 5.10 -15.57 -16.78
CA GLU A 522 4.40 -14.56 -17.58
C GLU A 522 3.64 -15.21 -18.76
N ASN A 523 3.60 -16.55 -18.84
CA ASN A 523 2.99 -17.26 -19.95
C ASN A 523 1.48 -17.36 -19.77
N ASN A 524 0.69 -17.19 -20.83
CA ASN A 524 -0.71 -17.61 -20.81
C ASN A 524 -0.76 -19.14 -20.77
N ILE A 525 -1.81 -19.72 -20.18
CA ILE A 525 -1.91 -21.18 -20.02
C ILE A 525 -3.19 -21.68 -20.64
N LEU A 526 -3.07 -22.72 -21.46
CA LEU A 526 -4.20 -23.52 -21.93
C LEU A 526 -4.11 -24.91 -21.32
N ILE A 527 -5.16 -25.29 -20.60
CA ILE A 527 -5.30 -26.63 -20.06
C ILE A 527 -6.44 -27.35 -20.78
N THR A 528 -6.33 -28.66 -20.92
CA THR A 528 -7.48 -29.49 -21.27
C THR A 528 -8.00 -30.18 -20.03
N ALA A 529 -9.31 -30.33 -19.90
CA ALA A 529 -9.94 -31.02 -18.77
C ALA A 529 -11.22 -31.73 -19.22
N ARG A 530 -11.66 -32.74 -18.49
CA ARG A 530 -13.01 -33.29 -18.67
C ARG A 530 -14.03 -32.32 -18.11
N ASP A 531 -15.22 -32.28 -18.71
CA ASP A 531 -16.32 -31.41 -18.24
C ASP A 531 -16.59 -31.59 -16.74
N THR A 532 -16.54 -32.83 -16.24
CA THR A 532 -16.73 -33.17 -14.83
C THR A 532 -15.67 -32.59 -13.88
N TYR A 533 -14.50 -32.19 -14.40
CA TYR A 533 -13.38 -31.69 -13.60
C TYR A 533 -13.16 -30.17 -13.76
N VAL A 534 -13.85 -29.51 -14.70
CA VAL A 534 -13.63 -28.08 -14.98
C VAL A 534 -13.83 -27.24 -13.71
N GLU A 535 -14.96 -27.38 -13.02
CA GLU A 535 -15.22 -26.61 -11.79
C GLU A 535 -14.21 -26.92 -10.69
N SER A 536 -13.84 -28.18 -10.50
CA SER A 536 -12.85 -28.59 -9.50
C SER A 536 -11.47 -27.99 -9.79
N VAL A 537 -11.07 -27.92 -11.05
CA VAL A 537 -9.81 -27.30 -11.49
C VAL A 537 -9.85 -25.79 -11.24
N ILE A 538 -10.94 -25.11 -11.61
CA ILE A 538 -11.10 -23.67 -11.37
C ILE A 538 -10.98 -23.35 -9.88
N ASN A 539 -11.68 -24.10 -9.05
CA ASN A 539 -11.72 -23.89 -7.60
C ASN A 539 -10.36 -24.20 -6.94
N LYS A 540 -9.70 -25.29 -7.34
CA LYS A 540 -8.44 -25.72 -6.72
C LYS A 540 -7.31 -24.71 -6.93
N TRP A 541 -7.19 -24.14 -8.13
CA TRP A 541 -6.12 -23.19 -8.45
C TRP A 541 -6.55 -21.71 -8.40
N GLY A 542 -7.78 -21.41 -7.98
CA GLY A 542 -8.27 -20.04 -7.81
C GLY A 542 -8.25 -19.22 -9.09
N ILE A 543 -8.53 -19.87 -10.22
CA ILE A 543 -8.37 -19.30 -11.55
C ILE A 543 -9.49 -18.29 -11.81
N SER A 544 -9.14 -17.06 -12.21
CA SER A 544 -10.10 -16.00 -12.56
C SER A 544 -9.87 -15.52 -13.99
N ASP A 545 -10.93 -15.04 -14.66
CA ASP A 545 -10.92 -14.59 -16.07
C ASP A 545 -10.57 -15.70 -17.10
N ILE A 546 -11.47 -16.69 -17.21
CA ILE A 546 -11.26 -17.90 -18.01
C ILE A 546 -12.01 -17.82 -19.33
N ALA A 547 -11.37 -18.23 -20.42
CA ALA A 547 -12.04 -18.59 -21.67
C ALA A 547 -12.20 -20.11 -21.76
N LEU A 548 -13.46 -20.57 -21.69
CA LEU A 548 -13.81 -21.98 -21.81
C LEU A 548 -14.21 -22.29 -23.25
N PHE A 549 -13.55 -23.28 -23.85
CA PHE A 549 -13.85 -23.81 -25.18
C PHE A 549 -14.32 -25.26 -25.06
N LYS A 550 -15.61 -25.49 -25.33
CA LYS A 550 -16.14 -26.86 -25.38
C LYS A 550 -15.93 -27.43 -26.77
N VAL A 551 -15.35 -28.64 -26.85
CA VAL A 551 -15.03 -29.29 -28.13
C VAL A 551 -16.26 -29.55 -29.00
N SER A 552 -17.43 -29.80 -28.41
CA SER A 552 -18.69 -30.01 -29.14
C SER A 552 -19.34 -28.73 -29.67
N GLU A 553 -19.06 -27.57 -29.07
CA GLU A 553 -19.76 -26.32 -29.35
C GLU A 553 -18.88 -25.30 -30.10
N THR A 554 -17.54 -25.43 -30.01
CA THR A 554 -16.60 -24.44 -30.50
C THR A 554 -15.71 -25.02 -31.59
N ASP A 555 -15.60 -24.32 -32.73
CA ASP A 555 -14.61 -24.68 -33.74
C ASP A 555 -13.18 -24.25 -33.34
N HIS A 556 -12.19 -25.07 -33.68
CA HIS A 556 -10.78 -24.88 -33.36
C HIS A 556 -10.21 -23.57 -33.93
N LEU A 557 -10.66 -23.12 -35.10
CA LEU A 557 -10.22 -21.84 -35.68
C LEU A 557 -10.73 -20.65 -34.86
N THR A 558 -11.98 -20.71 -34.40
CA THR A 558 -12.58 -19.69 -33.54
C THR A 558 -11.90 -19.65 -32.17
N ALA A 559 -11.59 -20.81 -31.60
CA ALA A 559 -10.83 -20.91 -30.36
C ALA A 559 -9.42 -20.32 -30.52
N ALA A 560 -8.71 -20.69 -31.59
CA ALA A 560 -7.39 -20.13 -31.89
C ALA A 560 -7.44 -18.61 -32.07
N LYS A 561 -8.42 -18.07 -32.80
CA LYS A 561 -8.60 -16.62 -32.97
C LYS A 561 -8.84 -15.90 -31.64
N THR A 562 -9.74 -16.41 -30.81
CA THR A 562 -9.99 -15.86 -29.47
C THR A 562 -8.73 -15.86 -28.60
N ILE A 563 -7.95 -16.94 -28.66
CA ILE A 563 -6.67 -17.04 -27.95
C ILE A 563 -5.70 -15.97 -28.45
N MET A 564 -5.58 -15.77 -29.77
CA MET A 564 -4.70 -14.75 -30.35
C MET A 564 -5.10 -13.33 -29.94
N GLU A 565 -6.39 -13.01 -29.94
CA GLU A 565 -6.91 -11.70 -29.53
C GLU A 565 -6.60 -11.41 -28.06
N ARG A 566 -6.81 -12.39 -27.17
CA ARG A 566 -6.54 -12.24 -25.72
C ARG A 566 -5.05 -12.24 -25.37
N ILE A 567 -4.21 -12.93 -26.14
CA ILE A 567 -2.76 -12.90 -25.96
C ILE A 567 -2.16 -11.56 -26.44
N ALA A 568 -2.83 -10.87 -27.36
CA ALA A 568 -2.37 -9.59 -27.91
C ALA A 568 -2.80 -8.36 -27.10
N SER A 569 -3.88 -8.48 -26.30
CA SER A 569 -4.38 -7.46 -25.37
C SER A 569 -3.58 -7.42 -24.07
#